data_AF-A0ABD0YSD9-F1
#
_entry.id   AF-A0ABD0YSD9-F1
#
_cell.length_a   1.000
_cell.length_b   1.000
_cell.length_c   1.000
_cell.angle_alpha   90.00
_cell.angle_beta   90.00
_cell.angle_gamma   90.00
#
_symmetry.space_group_name_H-M   'P 1'
#
loop_
_entity.id
_entity.type
_entity.pdbx_description
1 polymer ?
#
loop_
_entity_poly.entity_id
_entity_poly.type
_entity_poly.pdbx_seq_one_letter_code
_entity_poly.pdbx_strand_id
1 'polypeptide(L)'
;GGGGSSGGGTGSGQKGSGSTTNKGGGSGTSSSSCGSANQPQPLCQWSEVPNHPGIVCSVLQTSNNPVILMIKPDTVMIQEIKVIPAKAKIMDMVAIRHPSSNSDYRTTLILLCEDGSLRIYMASMDQTGKDCKFFKRCQLC
;
A
#
# COMPACT_ATOMS: atom_id res chain seq x y z
N GLY A 1 -40.97 -41.70 40.80
CA GLY A 1 -40.48 -40.31 40.65
C GLY A 1 -40.40 -40.03 39.18
N GLY A 2 -41.01 -38.99 38.61
CA GLY A 2 -40.98 -37.57 38.99
C GLY A 2 -40.13 -36.87 37.92
N GLY A 3 -40.73 -36.24 36.90
CA GLY A 3 -41.06 -34.80 36.85
C GLY A 3 -39.80 -34.01 36.43
N GLY A 4 -39.66 -33.31 35.30
CA GLY A 4 -40.60 -32.52 34.51
C GLY A 4 -40.44 -31.05 34.89
N SER A 5 -39.93 -30.19 33.98
CA SER A 5 -40.39 -28.80 33.76
C SER A 5 -39.46 -28.00 32.82
N SER A 6 -39.98 -27.66 31.65
CA SER A 6 -39.58 -26.54 30.80
C SER A 6 -40.46 -25.33 31.14
N GLY A 7 -39.86 -24.18 31.49
CA GLY A 7 -40.57 -22.94 31.77
C GLY A 7 -40.43 -21.92 30.63
N GLY A 8 -41.54 -21.54 30.03
CA GLY A 8 -41.68 -20.34 29.21
C GLY A 8 -42.24 -19.18 30.03
N GLY A 9 -42.08 -17.95 29.52
CA GLY A 9 -42.66 -16.75 30.12
C GLY A 9 -42.77 -15.62 29.10
N THR A 10 -44.00 -15.35 28.68
CA THR A 10 -44.46 -14.27 27.81
C THR A 10 -44.80 -12.99 28.58
N GLY A 11 -44.70 -11.83 27.92
CA GLY A 11 -45.50 -10.63 28.21
C GLY A 11 -44.91 -9.38 27.54
N SER A 12 -45.61 -8.29 27.27
CA SER A 12 -46.96 -8.01 26.74
C SER A 12 -47.08 -6.47 26.70
N GLY A 13 -47.55 -5.88 25.59
CA GLY A 13 -48.01 -4.48 25.50
C GLY A 13 -46.91 -3.40 25.44
N GLN A 14 -47.08 -2.20 24.90
CA GLN A 14 -48.26 -1.47 24.41
C GLN A 14 -47.82 -0.26 23.55
N LYS A 15 -48.81 0.30 22.84
CA LYS A 15 -48.84 1.42 21.89
C LYS A 15 -48.15 2.73 22.32
N GLY A 16 -47.80 3.58 21.35
CA GLY A 16 -47.74 5.03 21.58
C GLY A 16 -47.14 5.86 20.44
N SER A 17 -48.01 6.51 19.67
CA SER A 17 -47.68 7.58 18.72
C SER A 17 -47.16 8.84 19.42
N GLY A 18 -46.27 9.62 18.80
CA GLY A 18 -45.90 10.93 19.34
C GLY A 18 -44.84 11.68 18.56
N SER A 19 -45.25 12.82 18.02
CA SER A 19 -44.51 13.80 17.22
C SER A 19 -43.54 14.68 18.04
N THR A 20 -42.59 15.32 17.33
CA THR A 20 -42.07 16.71 17.55
C THR A 20 -40.65 16.88 18.13
N THR A 21 -39.73 17.32 17.25
CA THR A 21 -38.80 18.48 17.32
C THR A 21 -38.26 18.96 18.68
N ASN A 22 -36.92 19.10 18.87
CA ASN A 22 -36.17 20.38 18.80
C ASN A 22 -34.68 20.28 19.24
N LYS A 23 -33.94 21.34 18.86
CA LYS A 23 -32.51 21.69 18.93
C LYS A 23 -31.76 21.61 20.28
N GLY A 24 -30.42 21.52 20.16
CA GLY A 24 -29.38 21.94 21.12
C GLY A 24 -28.19 20.98 21.05
N GLY A 25 -26.96 21.32 20.66
CA GLY A 25 -26.17 22.50 20.98
C GLY A 25 -25.34 22.24 22.24
N GLY A 26 -24.07 21.81 22.11
CA GLY A 26 -23.09 21.88 23.21
C GLY A 26 -22.28 20.60 23.51
N SER A 27 -21.11 20.50 22.87
CA SER A 27 -19.81 20.05 23.43
C SER A 27 -19.78 19.10 24.64
N GLY A 28 -19.37 17.86 24.38
CA GLY A 28 -18.81 16.94 25.37
C GLY A 28 -17.96 15.89 24.63
N THR A 29 -16.64 16.03 24.76
CA THR A 29 -15.58 15.22 24.13
C THR A 29 -15.84 13.72 24.17
N SER A 30 -16.30 13.16 23.06
CA SER A 30 -16.01 11.78 22.71
C SER A 30 -14.63 11.77 22.07
N SER A 31 -13.67 11.10 22.72
CA SER A 31 -12.44 10.64 22.08
C SER A 31 -12.83 9.59 21.04
N SER A 32 -13.33 10.08 19.91
CA SER A 32 -13.48 9.32 18.69
C SER A 32 -12.08 8.96 18.21
N SER A 33 -11.80 7.67 18.16
CA SER A 33 -10.67 7.11 17.43
C SER A 33 -10.79 7.54 15.97
N CYS A 34 -10.14 8.65 15.64
CA CYS A 34 -10.17 9.24 14.32
C CYS A 34 -9.29 8.43 13.35
N GLY A 35 -9.96 7.81 12.37
CA GLY A 35 -9.47 7.67 10.99
C GLY A 35 -8.31 6.71 10.73
N SER A 36 -8.54 5.40 10.74
CA SER A 36 -7.51 4.39 10.43
C SER A 36 -7.63 3.70 9.05
N ALA A 37 -8.12 4.37 8.00
CA ALA A 37 -8.28 3.68 6.70
C ALA A 37 -7.94 4.46 5.43
N ASN A 38 -7.54 5.75 5.51
CA ASN A 38 -7.39 6.54 4.28
C ASN A 38 -6.25 7.56 4.28
N GLN A 39 -5.23 7.37 5.13
CA GLN A 39 -4.04 8.21 5.08
C GLN A 39 -3.06 7.68 4.03
N PRO A 40 -2.56 8.52 3.12
CA PRO A 40 -1.61 8.11 2.09
C PRO A 40 -0.35 7.56 2.74
N GLN A 41 0.09 6.39 2.26
CA GLN A 41 1.28 5.71 2.73
C GLN A 41 2.54 6.41 2.17
N PRO A 42 3.46 6.90 3.02
CA PRO A 42 4.70 7.50 2.55
C PRO A 42 5.63 6.45 1.93
N LEU A 43 6.42 6.90 0.94
CA LEU A 43 7.51 6.14 0.35
C LEU A 43 8.81 6.47 1.09
N CYS A 44 9.65 5.46 1.33
CA CYS A 44 10.98 5.65 1.91
C CYS A 44 12.05 4.87 1.14
N GLN A 45 13.31 5.10 1.50
CA GLN A 45 14.49 4.44 0.91
C GLN A 45 14.56 4.53 -0.61
N TRP A 46 14.27 5.72 -1.15
CA TRP A 46 14.32 5.94 -2.59
C TRP A 46 15.74 5.78 -3.15
N SER A 47 15.85 5.18 -4.32
CA SER A 47 17.10 5.07 -5.06
C SER A 47 16.82 5.08 -6.54
N GLU A 48 17.61 5.83 -7.30
CA GLU A 48 17.57 5.78 -8.76
C GLU A 48 18.25 4.52 -9.27
N VAL A 49 17.71 3.94 -10.35
CA VAL A 49 18.36 2.84 -11.03
C VAL A 49 19.53 3.39 -11.85
N PRO A 50 20.76 2.87 -11.64
CA PRO A 50 21.91 3.31 -12.41
C PRO A 50 21.66 3.20 -13.91
N ASN A 51 22.11 4.21 -14.65
CA ASN A 51 22.00 4.26 -16.10
C ASN A 51 20.53 4.30 -16.60
N HIS A 52 19.57 4.66 -15.75
CA HIS A 52 18.18 4.96 -16.15
C HIS A 52 17.62 6.15 -15.37
N PRO A 53 17.92 7.39 -15.80
CA PRO A 53 17.29 8.55 -15.19
C PRO A 53 15.77 8.44 -15.44
N GLY A 54 14.98 8.49 -14.36
CA GLY A 54 13.53 8.34 -14.36
C GLY A 54 12.99 7.05 -13.74
N ILE A 55 13.80 6.00 -13.55
CA ILE A 55 13.39 4.86 -12.72
C ILE A 55 13.86 5.05 -11.29
N VAL A 56 12.93 5.01 -10.35
CA VAL A 56 13.19 5.09 -8.92
C VAL A 56 12.60 3.86 -8.23
N CYS A 57 13.41 3.19 -7.42
CA CYS A 57 12.96 2.15 -6.51
C CYS A 57 12.75 2.76 -5.12
N SER A 58 11.70 2.35 -4.44
CA SER A 58 11.37 2.76 -3.07
C SER A 58 10.59 1.66 -2.37
N VAL A 59 10.27 1.84 -1.09
CA VAL A 59 9.40 0.95 -0.34
C VAL A 59 8.28 1.74 0.35
N LEU A 60 7.10 1.14 0.49
CA LEU A 60 6.02 1.70 1.31
C LEU A 60 6.43 1.60 2.79
N GLN A 61 6.33 2.70 3.53
CA GLN A 61 6.83 2.75 4.91
C GLN A 61 6.12 1.75 5.85
N THR A 62 4.80 1.57 5.74
CA THR A 62 4.05 0.71 6.68
C THR A 62 4.02 -0.75 6.24
N SER A 63 3.82 -1.03 4.95
CA SER A 63 3.72 -2.40 4.44
C SER A 63 5.06 -3.02 4.06
N ASN A 64 6.11 -2.19 3.90
CA ASN A 64 7.41 -2.59 3.38
C ASN A 64 7.34 -3.17 1.94
N ASN A 65 6.23 -2.96 1.22
CA ASN A 65 6.14 -3.43 -0.16
C ASN A 65 7.06 -2.60 -1.07
N PRO A 66 7.85 -3.24 -1.95
CA PRO A 66 8.64 -2.54 -2.94
C PRO A 66 7.75 -1.81 -3.94
N VAL A 67 8.17 -0.61 -4.33
CA VAL A 67 7.51 0.22 -5.33
C VAL A 67 8.54 0.68 -6.36
N ILE A 68 8.23 0.42 -7.63
CA ILE A 68 9.00 0.93 -8.76
C ILE A 68 8.21 2.09 -9.36
N LEU A 69 8.85 3.24 -9.46
CA LEU A 69 8.31 4.43 -10.11
C LEU A 69 9.03 4.64 -11.43
N MET A 70 8.26 4.95 -12.47
CA MET A 70 8.73 5.46 -13.74
C MET A 70 8.25 6.90 -13.89
N ILE A 71 9.18 7.83 -13.83
CA ILE A 71 8.93 9.26 -13.88
C ILE A 71 9.25 9.77 -15.28
N LYS A 72 8.21 10.17 -15.99
CA LYS A 72 8.27 10.90 -17.26
C LYS A 72 7.83 12.35 -17.02
N PRO A 73 8.21 13.31 -17.89
CA PRO A 73 7.78 14.70 -17.76
C PRO A 73 6.25 14.86 -17.62
N ASP A 74 5.48 14.06 -18.35
CA ASP A 74 4.01 14.19 -18.41
C ASP A 74 3.28 13.16 -17.53
N THR A 75 4.00 12.20 -16.94
CA THR A 75 3.36 11.06 -16.28
C THR A 75 4.27 10.39 -15.28
N VAL A 76 3.70 10.01 -14.14
CA VAL A 76 4.35 9.13 -13.17
C VAL A 76 3.58 7.81 -13.17
N MET A 77 4.27 6.72 -13.48
CA MET A 77 3.71 5.37 -13.43
C MET A 77 4.29 4.68 -12.21
N ILE A 78 3.43 3.96 -11.48
CA ILE A 78 3.77 3.35 -10.20
C ILE A 78 3.44 1.86 -10.28
N GLN A 79 4.40 1.02 -9.91
CA GLN A 79 4.25 -0.43 -9.84
C GLN A 79 4.58 -0.88 -8.41
N GLU A 80 3.56 -1.26 -7.66
CA GLU A 80 3.73 -1.93 -6.36
C GLU A 80 3.97 -3.43 -6.57
N ILE A 81 5.02 -3.95 -5.93
CA ILE A 81 5.38 -5.36 -6.00
C ILE A 81 4.78 -6.08 -4.80
N LYS A 82 3.82 -6.97 -5.07
CA LYS A 82 3.24 -7.83 -4.04
C LYS A 82 4.14 -9.04 -3.81
N VAL A 83 4.87 -9.05 -2.70
CA VAL A 83 5.73 -10.17 -2.31
C VAL A 83 4.86 -11.34 -1.81
N ILE A 84 5.15 -12.57 -2.25
CA ILE A 84 4.36 -13.77 -1.91
C ILE A 84 5.26 -14.84 -1.28
N PRO A 85 5.18 -15.10 0.04
CA PRO A 85 4.10 -14.72 0.93
C PRO A 85 4.20 -13.25 1.37
N ALA A 86 3.04 -12.63 1.62
CA ALA A 86 2.94 -11.21 2.01
C ALA A 86 3.63 -10.87 3.34
N LYS A 87 4.03 -11.87 4.13
CA LYS A 87 4.76 -11.70 5.40
C LYS A 87 6.29 -11.86 5.25
N ALA A 88 6.79 -12.11 4.04
CA ALA A 88 8.23 -12.19 3.81
C ALA A 88 8.85 -10.82 4.09
N LYS A 89 9.80 -10.77 5.03
CA LYS A 89 10.55 -9.55 5.33
C LYS A 89 11.67 -9.37 4.33
N ILE A 90 11.77 -8.18 3.76
CA ILE A 90 12.82 -7.81 2.83
C ILE A 90 14.01 -7.29 3.63
N MET A 91 15.17 -7.90 3.41
CA MET A 91 16.45 -7.48 4.00
C MET A 91 17.16 -6.49 3.07
N ASP A 92 17.13 -6.79 1.77
CA ASP A 92 17.79 -5.97 0.75
C ASP A 92 17.00 -5.97 -0.56
N MET A 93 17.15 -4.89 -1.30
CA MET A 93 16.48 -4.63 -2.57
C MET A 93 17.48 -4.01 -3.54
N VAL A 94 17.70 -4.68 -4.66
CA VAL A 94 18.60 -4.19 -5.71
C VAL A 94 17.87 -4.20 -7.04
N ALA A 95 17.95 -3.08 -7.77
CA ALA A 95 17.49 -2.99 -9.14
C ALA A 95 18.67 -3.08 -10.10
N ILE A 96 18.62 -4.04 -11.02
CA ILE A 96 19.65 -4.27 -12.03
C ILE A 96 19.06 -4.00 -13.40
N ARG A 97 19.70 -3.08 -14.12
CA ARG A 97 19.43 -2.84 -15.54
C ARG A 97 20.39 -3.68 -16.38
N HIS A 98 19.86 -4.50 -17.28
CA HIS A 98 20.65 -5.36 -18.15
C HIS A 98 20.13 -5.30 -19.60
N PRO A 99 21.00 -5.49 -20.61
CA PRO A 99 20.57 -5.56 -22.00
C PRO A 99 19.69 -6.79 -22.24
N SER A 100 18.70 -6.62 -23.09
CA SER A 100 17.81 -7.67 -23.61
C SER A 100 17.94 -7.76 -25.13
N SER A 101 17.20 -8.68 -25.75
CA SER A 101 17.14 -8.82 -27.20
C SER A 101 16.70 -7.52 -27.87
N ASN A 102 17.26 -7.19 -29.04
CA ASN A 102 17.00 -5.96 -29.82
C ASN A 102 17.49 -4.64 -29.20
N SER A 103 18.60 -4.63 -28.46
CA SER A 103 19.19 -3.42 -27.84
C SER A 103 18.33 -2.71 -26.79
N ASP A 104 17.19 -3.30 -26.42
CA ASP A 104 16.38 -2.86 -25.31
C ASP A 104 17.07 -3.18 -23.98
N TYR A 105 16.83 -2.37 -22.97
CA TYR A 105 17.28 -2.66 -21.60
C TYR A 105 16.09 -3.02 -20.72
N ARG A 106 16.24 -4.06 -19.92
CA ARG A 106 15.26 -4.49 -18.92
C ARG A 106 15.77 -4.18 -17.52
N THR A 107 14.84 -3.84 -16.64
CA THR A 107 15.14 -3.63 -15.22
C THR A 107 14.52 -4.77 -14.43
N THR A 108 15.36 -5.52 -13.73
CA THR A 108 14.97 -6.56 -12.78
C THR A 108 15.19 -6.07 -11.36
N LEU A 109 14.16 -6.20 -10.53
CA LEU A 109 14.24 -6.01 -9.10
C LEU A 109 14.54 -7.36 -8.44
N ILE A 110 15.60 -7.42 -7.66
CA ILE A 110 16.01 -8.57 -6.88
C ILE A 110 15.78 -8.23 -5.41
N LEU A 111 15.00 -9.06 -4.72
CA LEU A 111 14.78 -8.96 -3.29
C LEU A 111 15.49 -10.11 -2.58
N LEU A 112 16.25 -9.78 -1.54
CA LEU A 112 16.74 -10.73 -0.55
C LEU A 112 15.80 -10.71 0.65
N CYS A 113 15.22 -11.85 0.98
CA CYS A 113 14.36 -11.99 2.15
C CYS A 113 15.12 -12.56 3.36
N GLU A 114 14.62 -12.29 4.57
CA GLU A 114 15.23 -12.77 5.83
C GLU A 114 15.28 -14.30 5.92
N ASP A 115 14.37 -15.00 5.22
CA ASP A 115 14.36 -16.46 5.09
C ASP A 115 15.46 -17.01 4.16
N GLY A 116 16.31 -16.14 3.60
CA GLY A 116 17.35 -16.48 2.63
C GLY A 116 16.84 -16.66 1.21
N SER A 117 15.54 -16.46 0.94
CA SER A 117 15.00 -16.56 -0.41
C SER A 117 15.40 -15.34 -1.26
N LEU A 118 15.73 -15.61 -2.53
CA LEU A 118 15.90 -14.60 -3.55
C LEU A 118 14.65 -14.57 -4.44
N ARG A 119 14.13 -13.37 -4.69
CA ARG A 119 12.93 -13.17 -5.50
C ARG A 119 13.22 -12.16 -6.59
N ILE A 120 12.87 -12.51 -7.82
CA ILE A 120 13.19 -11.71 -9.00
C ILE A 120 11.87 -11.24 -9.61
N TYR A 121 11.74 -9.92 -9.73
CA TYR A 121 10.58 -9.27 -10.34
C TYR A 121 11.04 -8.45 -11.53
N MET A 122 10.28 -8.49 -12.61
CA MET A 122 10.54 -7.65 -13.78
C MET A 122 9.77 -6.33 -13.63
N ALA A 123 10.46 -5.21 -13.76
CA ALA A 123 9.79 -3.92 -13.94
C ALA A 123 9.06 -3.93 -15.29
N SER A 124 7.81 -3.46 -15.34
CA SER A 124 6.99 -3.53 -16.56
C SER A 124 7.72 -2.96 -17.79
N MET A 125 7.83 -3.79 -18.84
CA MET A 125 8.77 -3.58 -19.95
C MET A 125 8.33 -2.50 -20.95
N ASP A 126 7.03 -2.28 -21.14
CA ASP A 126 6.53 -1.33 -22.15
C ASP A 126 6.85 0.14 -21.83
N GLN A 127 7.35 0.39 -20.61
CA GLN A 127 7.44 1.72 -20.03
C GLN A 127 8.88 2.18 -19.75
N THR A 128 9.83 1.25 -19.70
CA THR A 128 11.24 1.49 -19.31
C THR A 128 12.21 1.70 -20.48
N GLY A 129 11.73 1.66 -21.73
CA GLY A 129 12.60 1.72 -22.91
C GLY A 129 13.06 3.11 -23.36
N LYS A 130 12.54 4.23 -22.80
CA LYS A 130 12.85 5.58 -23.29
C LYS A 130 13.44 6.48 -22.22
N ASP A 131 14.54 7.15 -22.58
CA ASP A 131 15.33 8.04 -21.71
C ASP A 131 14.47 9.13 -21.08
N CYS A 132 14.43 9.19 -19.75
CA CYS A 132 13.77 10.27 -19.01
C CYS A 132 14.85 11.17 -18.40
N LYS A 133 15.21 12.28 -19.06
CA LYS A 133 16.28 13.20 -18.59
C LYS A 133 15.90 14.08 -17.39
N PHE A 134 14.85 13.76 -16.63
CA PHE A 134 14.16 14.74 -15.78
C PHE A 134 14.66 14.83 -14.33
N PHE A 135 15.37 13.83 -13.79
CA PHE A 135 15.45 13.68 -12.34
C PHE A 135 16.57 14.44 -11.60
N LYS A 136 17.46 15.19 -12.27
CA LYS A 136 18.61 15.85 -11.62
C LYS A 136 18.30 17.02 -10.65
N ARG A 137 17.03 17.28 -10.29
CA ARG A 137 16.62 18.49 -9.55
C ARG A 137 15.77 18.26 -8.29
N CYS A 138 15.48 17.02 -7.89
CA CYS A 138 14.65 16.69 -6.71
C CYS A 138 15.42 15.99 -5.57
N GLN A 139 16.72 16.27 -5.39
CA GLN A 139 17.53 15.67 -4.32
C GLN A 139 17.91 16.65 -3.19
N LEU A 140 17.10 17.69 -2.96
CA LEU A 140 17.29 18.67 -1.89
C LEU A 140 15.96 18.91 -1.15
N CYS A 141 15.60 17.96 -0.30
CA CYS A 141 14.80 18.17 0.91
C CYS A 141 15.42 17.31 2.01
#